data_AF-A0A1X9SV69-F1
#
_entry.id   AF-A0A1X9SV69-F1
#
_cell.length_a   1.000
_cell.length_b   1.000
_cell.length_c   1.000
_cell.angle_alpha   90.00
_cell.angle_beta   90.00
_cell.angle_gamma   90.00
#
_symmetry.space_group_name_H-M   'P 1'
#
loop_
_entity.id
_entity.type
_entity.pdbx_description
1 polymer ?
#
loop_
_entity_poly.entity_id
_entity_poly.type
_entity_poly.pdbx_seq_one_letter_code
_entity_poly.pdbx_strand_id
1 'polypeptide(L)'
;MKRVLSVLIVGLVLSGCANTISSLNQQPTEVVVQKVDKDDIRDIIKNDKMLPTMDLDSEAVFTAVGEGIPPMDTVSPAQARALAKRSAITDGYRQLAGKLYGVKINAKETVKDAMLQSSVIEARVLGLIKNASVINQDFKDGLYRVEMELKIDQEKWQELFAY
;
A
#
# COMPACT_ATOMS: atom_id res chain seq x y z
N MET A 1 -56.35 18.31 -22.37
CA MET A 1 -55.29 18.68 -23.34
C MET A 1 -54.15 17.69 -23.16
N LYS A 2 -54.00 16.73 -24.08
CA LYS A 2 -53.01 15.65 -24.02
C LYS A 2 -52.29 15.60 -25.37
N ARG A 3 -50.97 15.62 -25.36
CA ARG A 3 -50.08 15.40 -26.51
C ARG A 3 -48.93 14.53 -26.03
N VAL A 4 -48.78 13.32 -26.57
CA VAL A 4 -47.54 12.77 -27.13
C VAL A 4 -47.94 11.60 -28.03
N LEU A 5 -47.50 11.61 -29.29
CA LEU A 5 -47.70 10.56 -30.28
C LEU A 5 -46.38 10.41 -31.07
N SER A 6 -45.79 9.22 -31.08
CA SER A 6 -44.94 8.74 -32.18
C SER A 6 -44.76 7.22 -32.07
N VAL A 7 -45.09 6.56 -33.17
CA VAL A 7 -45.39 5.13 -33.35
C VAL A 7 -44.14 4.36 -33.80
N LEU A 8 -43.95 3.14 -33.27
CA LEU A 8 -43.02 2.12 -33.78
C LEU A 8 -43.73 0.76 -33.69
N ILE A 9 -44.06 0.15 -34.84
CA ILE A 9 -44.78 -1.14 -35.01
C ILE A 9 -43.92 -1.97 -35.97
N VAL A 10 -43.24 -3.03 -35.51
CA VAL A 10 -43.67 -4.45 -35.39
C VAL A 10 -43.78 -5.18 -36.73
N GLY A 11 -43.05 -6.30 -36.83
CA GLY A 11 -43.26 -7.36 -37.82
C GLY A 11 -42.47 -8.61 -37.45
N LEU A 12 -43.17 -9.62 -36.93
CA LEU A 12 -42.68 -10.92 -36.46
C LEU A 12 -43.50 -11.99 -37.19
N VAL A 13 -42.88 -12.93 -37.92
CA VAL A 13 -43.51 -14.24 -38.25
C VAL A 13 -42.45 -15.35 -38.37
N LEU A 14 -42.83 -16.50 -37.82
CA LEU A 14 -42.14 -17.75 -37.50
C LEU A 14 -41.81 -18.67 -38.71
N SER A 15 -40.82 -19.56 -38.56
CA SER A 15 -40.98 -21.05 -38.59
C SER A 15 -39.62 -21.77 -38.63
N GLY A 16 -39.45 -22.87 -37.89
CA GLY A 16 -38.22 -23.69 -37.82
C GLY A 16 -38.30 -25.04 -38.56
N CYS A 17 -37.18 -25.79 -38.60
CA CYS A 17 -37.06 -27.26 -38.54
C CYS A 17 -35.59 -27.74 -38.61
N ALA A 18 -35.37 -29.04 -38.31
CA ALA A 18 -34.21 -29.70 -37.70
C ALA A 18 -33.03 -30.16 -38.59
N ASN A 19 -31.98 -30.64 -37.89
CA ASN A 19 -30.70 -31.26 -38.27
C ASN A 19 -30.70 -32.28 -39.43
N THR A 20 -29.60 -32.34 -40.20
CA THR A 20 -28.93 -33.59 -40.66
C THR A 20 -27.55 -33.31 -41.29
N ILE A 21 -26.60 -34.22 -41.02
CA ILE A 21 -25.18 -34.20 -41.42
C ILE A 21 -25.00 -34.74 -42.85
N SER A 22 -24.12 -34.16 -43.66
CA SER A 22 -23.31 -34.91 -44.65
C SER A 22 -22.09 -34.10 -45.12
N SER A 23 -21.02 -34.86 -45.42
CA SER A 23 -19.62 -34.46 -45.58
C SER A 23 -19.21 -34.09 -47.02
N LEU A 24 -18.00 -33.50 -47.11
CA LEU A 24 -17.09 -33.36 -48.27
C LEU A 24 -17.39 -32.20 -49.23
N ASN A 25 -16.48 -31.22 -49.30
CA ASN A 25 -15.47 -31.17 -50.37
C ASN A 25 -14.51 -29.96 -50.17
N GLN A 26 -13.21 -30.24 -50.03
CA GLN A 26 -12.15 -29.22 -50.00
C GLN A 26 -11.82 -28.77 -51.41
N GLN A 27 -11.82 -27.46 -51.69
CA GLN A 27 -10.92 -26.83 -52.67
C GLN A 27 -10.47 -25.44 -52.16
N PRO A 28 -9.23 -25.02 -52.45
CA PRO A 28 -8.38 -24.22 -51.56
C PRO A 28 -8.49 -22.71 -51.80
N THR A 29 -8.53 -21.91 -50.73
CA THR A 29 -8.25 -20.47 -50.81
C THR A 29 -6.75 -20.24 -50.72
N GLU A 30 -6.22 -19.58 -51.74
CA GLU A 30 -4.84 -19.11 -51.84
C GLU A 30 -4.44 -18.34 -50.58
N VAL A 31 -3.56 -18.94 -49.78
CA VAL A 31 -2.94 -18.25 -48.64
C VAL A 31 -1.85 -17.36 -49.23
N VAL A 32 -2.13 -16.06 -49.35
CA VAL A 32 -1.09 -15.06 -49.57
C VAL A 32 -0.24 -15.03 -48.31
N VAL A 33 0.84 -15.81 -48.32
CA VAL A 33 1.84 -15.79 -47.25
C VAL A 33 2.61 -14.50 -47.42
N GLN A 34 2.24 -13.48 -46.65
CA GLN A 34 3.07 -12.31 -46.46
C GLN A 34 4.40 -12.79 -45.85
N LYS A 35 5.47 -12.73 -46.65
CA LYS A 35 6.81 -13.04 -46.17
C LYS A 35 7.22 -11.92 -45.23
N VAL A 36 6.96 -12.12 -43.95
CA VAL A 36 7.46 -11.25 -42.90
C VAL A 36 8.91 -11.66 -42.68
N ASP A 37 9.84 -10.74 -42.89
CA ASP A 37 11.24 -11.02 -42.63
C ASP A 37 11.44 -11.25 -41.12
N LYS A 38 12.32 -12.18 -40.79
CA LYS A 38 12.57 -12.58 -39.39
C LYS A 38 13.18 -11.46 -38.56
N ASP A 39 13.76 -10.47 -39.22
CA ASP A 39 14.30 -9.25 -38.62
C ASP A 39 13.18 -8.25 -38.28
N ASP A 40 12.15 -8.12 -39.12
CA ASP A 40 10.96 -7.32 -38.82
C ASP A 40 10.23 -7.87 -37.58
N ILE A 41 10.14 -9.20 -37.45
CA ILE A 41 9.55 -9.85 -36.26
C ILE A 41 10.39 -9.53 -35.00
N ARG A 42 11.72 -9.43 -35.10
CA ARG A 42 12.59 -9.07 -33.97
C ARG A 42 12.38 -7.62 -33.54
N ASP A 43 12.17 -6.72 -34.49
CA ASP A 43 11.93 -5.30 -34.19
C ASP A 43 10.54 -5.08 -33.58
N ILE A 44 9.53 -5.84 -34.02
CA ILE A 44 8.20 -5.81 -33.40
C ILE A 44 8.26 -6.39 -31.97
N ILE A 45 9.01 -7.47 -31.71
CA ILE A 45 9.20 -8.02 -30.35
C ILE A 45 10.02 -7.06 -29.47
N LYS A 46 10.97 -6.30 -30.04
CA LYS A 46 11.73 -5.28 -29.31
C LYS A 46 10.88 -4.05 -28.96
N ASN A 47 9.95 -3.69 -29.85
CA ASN A 47 9.08 -2.52 -29.69
C ASN A 47 7.79 -2.83 -28.89
N ASP A 48 7.31 -4.08 -28.89
CA ASP A 48 6.17 -4.56 -28.10
C ASP A 48 6.54 -4.98 -26.67
N LYS A 49 7.72 -4.59 -26.19
CA LYS A 49 7.94 -4.44 -24.74
C LYS A 49 7.17 -3.23 -24.19
N MET A 50 5.94 -2.99 -24.67
CA MET A 50 4.82 -2.46 -23.90
C MET A 50 4.34 -3.54 -22.93
N LEU A 51 5.24 -4.01 -22.06
CA LEU A 51 4.78 -4.16 -20.70
C LEU A 51 4.58 -2.71 -20.25
N PRO A 52 3.42 -2.30 -19.72
CA PRO A 52 3.45 -1.12 -18.88
C PRO A 52 4.59 -1.40 -17.91
N THR A 53 5.57 -0.51 -17.81
CA THR A 53 6.22 -0.37 -16.52
C THR A 53 5.07 0.05 -15.62
N MET A 54 4.38 -0.96 -15.08
CA MET A 54 3.84 -0.88 -13.74
C MET A 54 5.11 -0.74 -12.92
N ASP A 55 5.66 0.47 -12.94
CA ASP A 55 6.29 1.09 -11.81
C ASP A 55 5.17 1.07 -10.77
N LEU A 56 4.98 -0.10 -10.17
CA LEU A 56 4.54 -0.19 -8.80
C LEU A 56 5.67 0.51 -8.09
N ASP A 57 5.59 1.85 -8.05
CA ASP A 57 6.29 2.68 -7.10
C ASP A 57 5.99 2.02 -5.77
N SER A 58 6.89 1.14 -5.36
CA SER A 58 6.65 0.29 -4.21
C SER A 58 6.83 1.20 -3.01
N GLU A 59 5.76 1.92 -2.66
CA GLU A 59 5.73 2.75 -1.48
C GLU A 59 5.66 1.83 -0.28
N ALA A 60 6.74 1.78 0.50
CA ALA A 60 6.74 1.16 1.80
C ALA A 60 5.95 2.06 2.77
N VAL A 61 4.87 1.51 3.32
CA VAL A 61 4.03 2.19 4.30
C VAL A 61 4.31 1.62 5.69
N PHE A 62 4.77 2.48 6.59
CA PHE A 62 5.03 2.14 7.98
C PHE A 62 3.97 2.79 8.88
N THR A 63 3.28 1.98 9.68
CA THR A 63 2.30 2.46 10.65
C THR A 63 2.79 2.26 12.07
N ALA A 64 2.40 3.17 12.97
CA ALA A 64 2.61 3.00 14.40
C ALA A 64 1.46 3.64 15.20
N VAL A 65 1.21 3.11 16.39
CA VAL A 65 0.16 3.60 17.28
C VAL A 65 0.82 4.19 18.51
N GLY A 66 0.78 5.51 18.63
CA GLY A 66 1.28 6.24 19.78
C GLY A 66 0.23 6.41 20.89
N GLU A 67 0.65 6.29 22.14
CA GLU A 67 -0.21 6.49 23.32
C GLU A 67 0.34 7.58 24.25
N GLY A 68 -0.57 8.37 24.83
CA GLY A 68 -0.22 9.51 25.66
C GLY A 68 -1.24 9.77 26.76
N ILE A 69 -0.73 10.00 27.96
CA ILE A 69 -1.54 10.28 29.15
C ILE A 69 -1.17 11.70 29.63
N PRO A 70 -2.14 12.54 30.01
CA PRO A 70 -1.84 13.84 30.57
C PRO A 70 -1.19 13.69 31.96
N PRO A 71 -0.33 14.64 32.36
CA PRO A 71 0.16 14.69 33.73
C PRO A 71 -1.00 14.91 34.71
N MET A 72 -0.78 14.56 35.98
CA MET A 72 -1.79 14.77 37.03
C MET A 72 -2.08 16.27 37.27
N ASP A 73 -1.06 17.12 37.09
CA ASP A 73 -1.15 18.56 37.37
C ASP A 73 -1.54 19.35 36.12
N THR A 74 -2.80 19.26 35.70
CA THR A 74 -3.33 20.04 34.58
C THR A 74 -4.28 21.14 35.07
N VAL A 75 -4.14 22.35 34.52
CA VAL A 75 -4.92 23.52 34.90
C VAL A 75 -6.32 23.47 34.28
N SER A 76 -6.46 22.88 33.08
CA SER A 76 -7.75 22.73 32.42
C SER A 76 -7.89 21.40 31.66
N PRO A 77 -9.13 20.92 31.44
CA PRO A 77 -9.36 19.73 30.62
C PRO A 77 -8.85 19.89 29.18
N ALA A 78 -8.89 21.10 28.64
CA ALA A 78 -8.34 21.40 27.31
C ALA A 78 -6.81 21.27 27.30
N GLN A 79 -6.13 21.76 28.34
CA GLN A 79 -4.68 21.60 28.49
C GLN A 79 -4.30 20.12 28.64
N ALA A 80 -5.04 19.37 29.45
CA ALA A 80 -4.83 17.93 29.61
C ALA A 80 -4.88 17.21 28.25
N ARG A 81 -5.93 17.45 27.46
CA ARG A 81 -6.05 16.86 26.10
C ARG A 81 -4.90 17.25 25.18
N ALA A 82 -4.47 18.51 25.20
CA ALA A 82 -3.36 18.97 24.38
C ALA A 82 -2.03 18.32 24.76
N LEU A 83 -1.77 18.16 26.07
CA LEU A 83 -0.57 17.47 26.57
C LEU A 83 -0.60 15.97 26.25
N ALA A 84 -1.74 15.31 26.47
CA ALA A 84 -1.90 13.90 26.13
C ALA A 84 -1.68 13.65 24.64
N LYS A 85 -2.24 14.50 23.77
CA LYS A 85 -2.01 14.45 22.32
C LYS A 85 -0.53 14.59 21.96
N ARG A 86 0.18 15.55 22.57
CA ARG A 86 1.63 15.72 22.34
C ARG A 86 2.41 14.48 22.75
N SER A 87 2.12 13.93 23.93
CA SER A 87 2.75 12.69 24.41
C SER A 87 2.51 11.54 23.44
N ALA A 88 1.27 11.37 22.97
CA ALA A 88 0.91 10.31 22.03
C ALA A 88 1.63 10.44 20.68
N ILE A 89 1.75 11.67 20.14
CA ILE A 89 2.51 11.91 18.90
C ILE A 89 3.99 11.56 19.09
N THR A 90 4.61 12.00 20.20
CA THR A 90 6.01 11.67 20.50
C THR A 90 6.22 10.17 20.66
N ASP A 91 5.26 9.47 21.29
CA ASP A 91 5.26 8.01 21.41
C ASP A 91 5.17 7.32 20.04
N GLY A 92 4.27 7.79 19.18
CA GLY A 92 4.12 7.30 17.81
C GLY A 92 5.41 7.48 16.99
N TYR A 93 6.05 8.65 17.05
CA TYR A 93 7.34 8.88 16.40
C TYR A 93 8.43 7.93 16.91
N ARG A 94 8.51 7.69 18.22
CA ARG A 94 9.49 6.75 18.78
C ARG A 94 9.25 5.32 18.28
N GLN A 95 7.99 4.88 18.19
CA GLN A 95 7.67 3.56 17.65
C GLN A 95 7.99 3.45 16.16
N LEU A 96 7.67 4.48 15.36
CA LEU A 96 8.09 4.55 13.96
C LEU A 96 9.60 4.52 13.85
N ALA A 97 10.33 5.25 14.69
CA ALA A 97 11.78 5.32 14.64
C ALA A 97 12.41 3.95 14.89
N GLY A 98 11.91 3.20 15.88
CA GLY A 98 12.35 1.83 16.14
C GLY A 98 12.10 0.89 14.96
N LYS A 99 10.97 1.04 14.26
CA LYS A 99 10.65 0.25 13.06
C LYS A 99 11.53 0.61 11.86
N LEU A 100 11.88 1.89 11.69
CA LEU A 100 12.61 2.39 10.53
C LEU A 100 14.12 2.24 10.65
N TYR A 101 14.69 2.67 11.77
CA TYR A 101 16.14 2.76 11.99
C TYR A 101 16.69 1.58 12.79
N GLY A 102 15.83 0.75 13.36
CA GLY A 102 16.22 -0.23 14.37
C GLY A 102 16.62 0.41 15.69
N VAL A 103 17.01 -0.43 16.65
CA VAL A 103 17.36 -0.03 18.02
C VAL A 103 18.76 -0.53 18.33
N LYS A 104 19.67 0.38 18.69
CA LYS A 104 21.00 0.01 19.17
C LYS A 104 20.94 -0.26 20.68
N ILE A 105 21.17 -1.52 21.05
CA ILE A 105 21.25 -1.95 22.45
C ILE A 105 22.72 -1.94 22.86
N ASN A 106 23.05 -1.18 23.92
CA ASN A 106 24.38 -1.24 24.53
C ASN A 106 24.26 -1.93 25.88
N ALA A 107 24.76 -3.16 25.98
CA ALA A 107 24.90 -3.88 27.24
C ALA A 107 26.38 -4.27 27.38
N LYS A 108 27.01 -3.89 28.50
CA LYS A 108 28.40 -4.28 28.81
C LYS A 108 28.49 -5.67 29.46
N GLU A 109 27.36 -6.21 29.90
CA GLU A 109 27.26 -7.48 30.61
C GLU A 109 26.55 -8.54 29.76
N THR A 110 26.85 -9.81 30.04
CA THR A 110 26.19 -10.97 29.43
C THR A 110 24.70 -11.02 29.83
N VAL A 111 23.80 -11.40 28.90
CA VAL A 111 22.34 -11.46 29.15
C VAL A 111 22.00 -12.29 30.39
N LYS A 112 22.77 -13.35 30.64
CA LYS A 112 22.62 -14.21 31.82
C LYS A 112 22.90 -13.47 33.14
N ASP A 113 23.88 -12.56 33.15
CA ASP A 113 24.27 -11.83 34.35
C ASP A 113 23.33 -10.66 34.61
N ALA A 114 22.81 -10.02 33.55
CA ALA A 114 21.77 -9.00 33.65
C ALA A 114 20.42 -9.53 34.23
N MET A 115 20.20 -10.85 34.18
CA MET A 115 19.03 -11.47 34.83
C MET A 115 19.23 -11.68 36.34
N LEU A 116 20.48 -11.82 36.79
CA LEU A 116 20.82 -12.12 38.18
C LEU A 116 21.19 -10.84 38.95
N GLN A 117 21.76 -9.85 38.27
CA GLN A 117 22.16 -8.56 38.81
C GLN A 117 21.19 -7.47 38.32
N SER A 118 20.97 -6.45 39.15
CA SER A 118 20.15 -5.29 38.79
C SER A 118 20.89 -4.40 37.77
N SER A 119 20.95 -4.85 36.53
CA SER A 119 21.68 -4.17 35.45
C SER A 119 20.74 -3.39 34.55
N VAL A 120 21.20 -2.20 34.13
CA VAL A 120 20.45 -1.30 33.26
C VAL A 120 20.86 -1.53 31.82
N ILE A 121 19.92 -2.01 31.00
CA ILE A 121 20.10 -2.14 29.56
C ILE A 121 19.56 -0.88 28.88
N GLU A 122 20.43 -0.17 28.15
CA GLU A 122 20.06 1.03 27.42
C GLU A 122 19.81 0.74 25.93
N ALA A 123 18.61 1.05 25.47
CA ALA A 123 18.19 1.02 24.08
C ALA A 123 18.07 2.45 23.54
N ARG A 124 18.76 2.76 22.43
CA ARG A 124 18.72 4.10 21.79
C ARG A 124 18.37 3.99 20.31
N VAL A 125 17.60 4.96 19.84
CA VAL A 125 17.30 5.18 18.42
C VAL A 125 17.79 6.57 18.04
N LEU A 126 18.57 6.66 16.96
CA LEU A 126 19.09 7.92 16.42
C LEU A 126 18.64 8.01 14.96
N GLY A 127 17.77 8.97 14.64
CA GLY A 127 17.22 9.11 13.29
C GLY A 127 16.33 10.33 13.16
N LEU A 128 16.13 10.77 11.91
CA LEU A 128 15.27 11.91 11.58
C LEU A 128 14.08 11.43 10.73
N ILE A 129 12.92 11.31 11.35
CA ILE A 129 11.68 10.99 10.64
C ILE A 129 11.12 12.27 10.04
N LYS A 130 10.95 12.28 8.71
CA LYS A 130 10.24 13.34 7.98
C LYS A 130 8.94 12.78 7.43
N ASN A 131 7.93 13.63 7.27
CA ASN A 131 6.70 13.32 6.55
C ASN A 131 5.79 12.23 7.16
N ALA A 132 5.93 11.92 8.45
CA ALA A 132 4.94 11.09 9.13
C ALA A 132 3.64 11.89 9.34
N SER A 133 2.51 11.27 9.01
CA SER A 133 1.18 11.88 9.05
C SER A 133 0.32 11.14 10.08
N VAL A 134 -0.58 11.88 10.74
CA VAL A 134 -1.57 11.29 11.66
C VAL A 134 -2.79 10.87 10.85
N ILE A 135 -3.08 9.57 10.83
CA ILE A 135 -4.24 8.99 10.12
C ILE A 135 -5.48 8.97 11.00
N ASN A 136 -5.30 8.65 12.28
CA ASN A 136 -6.40 8.59 13.24
C ASN A 136 -5.98 9.10 14.63
N GLN A 137 -6.93 9.63 15.40
CA GLN A 137 -6.72 10.10 16.76
C GLN A 137 -7.97 9.93 17.60
N ASP A 138 -7.82 9.33 18.77
CA ASP A 138 -8.91 9.08 19.72
C ASP A 138 -8.52 9.50 21.13
N PHE A 139 -9.47 10.06 21.88
CA PHE A 139 -9.27 10.36 23.30
C PHE A 139 -10.39 9.74 24.12
N LYS A 140 -10.04 8.75 24.94
CA LYS A 140 -10.99 8.02 25.78
C LYS A 140 -10.40 7.74 27.15
N ASP A 141 -11.18 7.99 28.20
CA ASP A 141 -10.83 7.66 29.59
C ASP A 141 -9.47 8.21 30.06
N GLY A 142 -9.07 9.38 29.55
CA GLY A 142 -7.79 10.03 29.90
C GLY A 142 -6.59 9.53 29.08
N LEU A 143 -6.77 8.54 28.21
CA LEU A 143 -5.76 8.06 27.27
C LEU A 143 -6.00 8.68 25.89
N TYR A 144 -4.96 9.27 25.33
CA TYR A 144 -4.94 9.76 23.95
C TYR A 144 -4.18 8.75 23.09
N ARG A 145 -4.82 8.24 22.04
CA ARG A 145 -4.23 7.32 21.07
C ARG A 145 -4.12 8.02 19.72
N VAL A 146 -2.98 7.90 19.07
CA VAL A 146 -2.70 8.47 17.75
C VAL A 146 -2.16 7.38 16.85
N GLU A 147 -2.81 7.17 15.72
CA GLU A 147 -2.27 6.33 14.67
C GLU A 147 -1.49 7.21 13.68
N MET A 148 -0.25 6.82 13.41
CA MET A 148 0.66 7.52 12.51
C MET A 148 1.05 6.61 11.37
N GLU A 149 1.20 7.21 10.19
CA GLU A 149 1.65 6.57 8.98
C GLU A 149 2.83 7.34 8.39
N LEU A 150 3.82 6.61 7.90
CA LEU A 150 4.89 7.13 7.09
C LEU A 150 4.93 6.37 5.77
N LYS A 151 4.83 7.11 4.66
CA LYS A 151 5.05 6.58 3.33
C LYS A 151 6.47 6.92 2.90
N ILE A 152 7.23 5.92 2.46
CA ILE A 152 8.56 6.09 1.90
C ILE A 152 8.70 5.21 0.66
N ASP A 153 9.47 5.67 -0.31
CA ASP A 153 9.87 4.87 -1.45
C ASP A 153 10.74 3.68 -0.96
N GLN A 154 10.30 2.46 -1.26
CA GLN A 154 10.96 1.24 -0.80
C GLN A 154 12.39 1.13 -1.34
N GLU A 155 12.65 1.54 -2.58
CA GLU A 155 13.99 1.46 -3.17
C GLU A 155 14.97 2.35 -2.39
N LYS A 156 14.56 3.60 -2.13
CA LYS A 156 15.35 4.53 -1.31
C LYS A 156 15.54 4.04 0.12
N TRP A 157 14.53 3.42 0.72
CA TRP A 157 14.65 2.88 2.07
C TRP A 157 15.66 1.73 2.11
N GLN A 158 15.62 0.82 1.13
CA GLN A 158 16.61 -0.26 1.04
C GLN A 158 18.02 0.32 0.82
N GLU A 159 18.20 1.32 -0.03
CA GLU A 159 19.52 1.96 -0.20
C GLU A 159 20.07 2.56 1.11
N LEU A 160 19.22 3.17 1.92
CA LEU A 160 19.63 3.83 3.17
C LEU A 160 19.90 2.86 4.33
N PHE A 161 19.28 1.69 4.34
CA PHE A 161 19.27 0.79 5.50
C PHE A 161 19.68 -0.66 5.23
N ALA A 162 19.75 -1.10 3.97
CA ALA A 162 20.32 -2.38 3.61
C ALA A 162 21.85 -2.28 3.58
N TYR A 163 22.51 -3.05 4.45
CA TYR A 163 23.96 -3.24 4.50
C TYR A 163 24.34 -4.59 3.90
#